data_AF-A0A3S1JET8-F1
#
_entry.id   AF-A0A3S1JET8-F1
#
_cell.length_a   1.000
_cell.length_b   1.000
_cell.length_c   1.000
_cell.angle_alpha   90.00
_cell.angle_beta   90.00
_cell.angle_gamma   90.00
#
_symmetry.space_group_name_H-M   'P 1'
#
loop_
_entity.id
_entity.type
_entity.pdbx_description
1 polymer ?
#
loop_
_entity_poly.entity_id
_entity_poly.type
_entity_poly.pdbx_seq_one_letter_code
_entity_poly.pdbx_strand_id
1 'polypeptide(L)'
;MGFGVFIHRSDSRYNDRPAEQYQFPRPYLRRVEECVGDWIIYYEPSRVNDTRGYYAVAKVQQIIPDPVTPDMYLALIEPGT
;
A
#
# COMPACT_ATOMS: atom_id res chain seq x y z
N MET A 1 -16.51 2.92 -4.12
CA MET A 1 -16.12 1.65 -3.50
C MET A 1 -15.07 1.03 -4.39
N GLY A 2 -13.81 1.17 -4.00
CA GLY A 2 -12.65 0.68 -4.74
C GLY A 2 -11.96 -0.41 -3.93
N PHE A 3 -11.85 -1.61 -4.49
CA PHE A 3 -11.08 -2.70 -3.88
C PHE A 3 -9.69 -2.75 -4.54
N GLY A 4 -8.65 -2.67 -3.71
CA GLY A 4 -7.26 -2.63 -4.16
C GLY A 4 -6.48 -3.88 -3.75
N VAL A 5 -5.58 -4.34 -4.62
CA VAL A 5 -4.52 -5.28 -4.25
C VAL A 5 -3.21 -4.51 -4.26
N PHE A 6 -2.60 -4.35 -3.09
CA PHE A 6 -1.35 -3.62 -2.94
C PHE A 6 -0.22 -4.62 -2.93
N ILE A 7 0.74 -4.41 -3.82
CA ILE A 7 1.88 -5.31 -3.96
C ILE A 7 2.94 -4.86 -2.99
N HIS A 8 3.21 -5.69 -1.99
CA HIS A 8 4.30 -5.47 -1.05
C HIS A 8 5.44 -6.43 -1.38
N ARG A 9 6.66 -5.90 -1.34
CA ARG A 9 7.88 -6.64 -1.56
C ARG A 9 8.89 -6.24 -0.51
N SER A 10 9.34 -7.20 0.28
CA SER A 10 10.32 -6.99 1.34
C SER A 10 11.68 -6.51 0.81
N ASP A 11 11.97 -6.79 -0.47
CA ASP A 11 13.16 -6.33 -1.19
C ASP A 11 12.93 -5.03 -1.99
N SER A 12 11.81 -4.33 -1.76
CA SER A 12 11.53 -3.07 -2.45
C SER A 12 12.29 -1.90 -1.84
N ARG A 13 12.53 -0.89 -2.68
CA ARG A 13 13.10 0.40 -2.27
C ARG A 13 12.11 1.33 -1.55
N TYR A 14 10.87 0.89 -1.36
CA TYR A 14 9.80 1.71 -0.82
C TYR A 14 9.75 1.63 0.71
N ASN A 15 9.38 2.72 1.37
CA ASN A 15 9.25 2.77 2.83
C ASN A 15 7.88 2.26 3.29
N ASP A 16 7.58 1.02 2.92
CA ASP A 16 6.32 0.36 3.25
C ASP A 16 6.39 -0.21 4.67
N ARG A 17 5.42 0.18 5.50
CA ARG A 17 5.17 -0.42 6.81
C ARG A 17 3.71 -0.85 6.76
N PRO A 18 3.36 -2.08 6.35
CA PRO A 18 1.99 -2.46 5.97
C PRO A 18 0.89 -2.13 7.00
N ALA A 19 1.22 -2.03 8.29
CA ALA A 19 0.28 -1.64 9.36
C ALA A 19 0.15 -0.12 9.57
N GLU A 20 0.98 0.69 8.91
CA GLU A 20 1.10 2.14 9.12
C GLU A 20 0.98 2.92 7.80
N GLN A 21 1.70 2.50 6.76
CA GLN A 21 1.77 3.21 5.48
C GLN A 21 2.20 2.34 4.30
N TYR A 22 1.74 2.71 3.10
CA TYR A 22 2.17 2.16 1.82
C TYR A 22 2.61 3.28 0.87
N GLN A 23 3.83 3.23 0.36
CA GLN A 23 4.40 4.24 -0.51
C GLN A 23 4.25 3.84 -1.98
N PHE A 24 3.78 4.75 -2.83
CA PHE A 24 3.57 4.49 -4.24
C PHE A 24 3.81 5.73 -5.12
N PRO A 25 4.17 5.56 -6.40
CA PRO A 25 4.40 6.68 -7.30
C PRO A 25 3.10 7.28 -7.86
N ARG A 26 3.14 8.56 -8.23
CA ARG A 26 2.03 9.36 -8.78
C ARG A 26 1.11 8.67 -9.82
N PRO A 27 1.58 7.81 -10.75
CA PRO A 27 0.70 7.18 -11.74
C PRO A 27 -0.43 6.32 -11.17
N TYR A 28 -0.30 5.89 -9.90
CA TYR A 28 -1.32 5.10 -9.21
C TYR A 28 -2.28 5.94 -8.36
N LEU A 29 -2.02 7.25 -8.19
CA LEU A 29 -2.78 8.12 -7.28
C LEU A 29 -4.30 7.97 -7.43
N ARG A 30 -4.83 8.13 -8.64
CA ARG A 30 -6.28 8.01 -8.86
C ARG A 30 -6.86 6.66 -8.44
N ARG A 31 -6.12 5.57 -8.61
CA ARG A 31 -6.59 4.22 -8.23
C ARG A 31 -6.57 4.03 -6.72
N VAL A 32 -5.55 4.57 -6.06
CA VAL A 32 -5.42 4.47 -4.60
C VAL A 32 -6.42 5.40 -3.91
N GLU A 33 -6.72 6.57 -4.49
CA GLU A 33 -7.76 7.49 -4.00
C GLU A 33 -9.14 6.83 -3.92
N GLU A 34 -9.47 5.94 -4.87
CA GLU A 34 -10.72 5.18 -4.85
C GLU A 34 -10.80 4.15 -3.70
N CYS A 35 -9.67 3.80 -3.08
CA CYS A 35 -9.59 2.86 -1.96
C CYS A 35 -9.68 3.55 -0.60
N VAL A 36 -9.71 4.90 -0.54
CA VAL A 36 -9.80 5.64 0.74
C VAL A 36 -11.14 5.33 1.43
N GLY A 37 -11.05 4.85 2.67
CA GLY A 37 -12.18 4.38 3.46
C GLY A 37 -12.55 2.91 3.22
N ASP A 38 -11.94 2.24 2.24
CA ASP A 38 -12.19 0.85 1.87
C ASP A 38 -11.01 -0.07 2.26
N TRP A 39 -11.28 -1.38 2.24
CA TRP A 39 -10.30 -2.43 2.53
C TRP A 39 -9.48 -2.80 1.29
N ILE A 40 -8.20 -3.06 1.51
CA ILE A 40 -7.25 -3.57 0.51
C ILE A 40 -6.65 -4.89 0.97
N ILE A 41 -6.12 -5.65 0.01
CA ILE A 41 -5.37 -6.88 0.27
C ILE A 41 -3.90 -6.65 -0.06
N TYR A 42 -3.00 -7.03 0.84
CA TYR A 42 -1.58 -7.09 0.55
C TYR A 42 -1.21 -8.41 -0.13
N TYR A 43 -0.48 -8.29 -1.23
CA TYR A 43 0.02 -9.40 -2.04
C TYR A 43 1.55 -9.36 -2.15
N GLU A 44 2.19 -10.49 -1.88
CA GLU A 44 3.61 -10.72 -2.10
C GLU A 44 3.82 -11.56 -3.38
N PRO A 45 4.58 -11.05 -4.38
CA PRO A 45 4.82 -11.77 -5.62
C PRO A 45 5.79 -12.95 -5.44
N SER A 46 5.44 -14.09 -6.02
CA SER A 46 6.05 -15.42 -5.84
C SER A 46 7.51 -15.60 -6.28
N ARG A 47 8.18 -14.54 -6.77
CA ARG A 47 9.60 -14.58 -7.20
C ARG A 47 10.59 -14.25 -6.09
N VAL A 48 10.11 -14.02 -4.88
CA VAL A 48 10.92 -13.91 -3.66
C VAL A 48 10.72 -15.21 -2.86
N ASN A 49 11.80 -15.83 -2.38
CA ASN A 49 11.72 -17.02 -1.54
C ASN A 49 10.86 -16.75 -0.29
N ASP A 50 10.10 -17.74 0.18
CA ASP A 50 9.22 -17.65 1.36
C ASP A 50 8.02 -16.67 1.27
N THR A 51 7.54 -16.37 0.06
CA THR A 51 6.35 -15.51 -0.13
C THR A 51 5.04 -16.26 0.12
N ARG A 52 4.08 -15.57 0.74
CA ARG A 52 2.79 -16.16 1.15
C ARG A 52 1.65 -15.91 0.15
N GLY A 53 1.90 -15.15 -0.93
CA GLY A 53 0.86 -14.68 -1.83
C GLY A 53 0.03 -13.58 -1.16
N TYR A 54 -1.28 -13.75 -1.04
CA TYR A 54 -2.12 -12.82 -0.28
C TYR A 54 -1.98 -13.10 1.22
N TYR A 55 -1.56 -12.12 2.01
CA TYR A 55 -1.10 -12.39 3.38
C TYR A 55 -1.67 -11.46 4.46
N ALA A 56 -2.22 -10.30 4.08
CA ALA A 56 -2.82 -9.35 5.01
C ALA A 56 -3.92 -8.52 4.34
N VAL A 57 -4.75 -7.90 5.18
CA VAL A 57 -5.70 -6.87 4.79
C VAL A 57 -5.41 -5.60 5.58
N ALA A 58 -5.81 -4.46 5.03
CA ALA A 58 -5.68 -3.17 5.69
C ALA A 58 -6.76 -2.23 5.19
N LYS A 59 -7.15 -1.23 5.98
CA LYS A 59 -8.08 -0.19 5.55
C LYS A 59 -7.32 1.11 5.30
N VAL A 60 -7.50 1.70 4.12
CA VAL A 60 -6.83 2.96 3.78
C VAL A 60 -7.57 4.11 4.44
N GLN A 61 -6.90 4.86 5.30
CA GLN A 61 -7.48 6.02 5.99
C GLN A 61 -7.44 7.28 5.12
N GLN A 62 -6.29 7.58 4.53
CA GLN A 62 -6.06 8.79 3.74
C GLN A 62 -4.80 8.65 2.88
N ILE A 63 -4.61 9.57 1.93
CA ILE A 63 -3.43 9.65 1.09
C ILE A 63 -2.79 11.02 1.26
N ILE A 64 -1.48 11.05 1.46
CA ILE A 64 -0.69 12.28 1.55
C ILE A 64 0.47 12.24 0.54
N PRO A 65 0.95 13.39 0.05
CA PRO A 65 2.24 13.46 -0.62
C PRO A 65 3.35 12.98 0.32
N ASP A 66 4.33 12.26 -0.20
CA ASP A 66 5.46 11.81 0.62
C ASP A 66 6.38 13.00 0.97
N PRO A 67 6.63 13.28 2.26
CA PRO A 67 7.43 14.43 2.68
C PRO A 67 8.94 14.25 2.42
N VAL A 68 9.40 13.02 2.19
CA VAL A 68 10.80 12.66 2.01
C VAL A 68 11.13 12.44 0.52
N THR A 69 10.19 11.87 -0.24
CA THR A 69 10.43 11.44 -1.62
C THR A 69 9.52 12.19 -2.60
N PRO A 70 10.05 13.13 -3.41
CA PRO A 70 9.25 13.82 -4.43
C PRO A 70 8.57 12.85 -5.40
N ASP A 71 7.38 13.24 -5.88
CA ASP A 71 6.53 12.46 -6.81
C ASP A 71 6.03 11.09 -6.27
N MET A 72 6.24 10.82 -4.98
CA MET A 72 5.64 9.70 -4.25
C MET A 72 4.49 10.17 -3.35
N TYR A 73 3.64 9.22 -3.01
CA TYR A 73 2.52 9.38 -2.09
C TYR A 73 2.55 8.25 -1.05
N LEU A 74 2.00 8.54 0.12
CA LEU A 74 1.78 7.58 1.19
C LEU A 74 0.28 7.36 1.36
N ALA A 75 -0.17 6.11 1.23
CA ALA A 75 -1.47 5.69 1.74
C ALA A 75 -1.30 5.31 3.22
N LEU A 76 -1.92 6.08 4.11
CA LEU A 76 -1.89 5.82 5.55
C LEU A 76 -2.95 4.80 5.91
N ILE A 77 -2.59 3.82 6.74
CA ILE A 77 -3.46 2.72 7.13
C ILE A 77 -4.18 3.04 8.44
N GLU A 78 -5.46 2.67 8.53
CA GLU A 78 -6.26 2.83 9.74
C GLU A 78 -5.70 1.95 10.88
N PRO A 79 -5.31 2.53 12.03
CA PRO A 79 -4.73 1.76 13.12
C PRO A 79 -5.68 0.70 13.68
N GLY A 80 -5.16 -0.50 13.95
CA GLY A 80 -5.95 -1.60 14.53
C GLY A 80 -6.87 -2.31 13.55
N THR A 81 -6.67 -2.10 12.24
CA THR A 81 -7.32 -2.85 11.16
C THR A 81 -6.43 -3.94 10.58
#